data_AF-A0A353GYI2-F1
#
_entry.id   AF-A0A353GYI2-F1
#
_cell.length_a   1.000
_cell.length_b   1.000
_cell.length_c   1.000
_cell.angle_alpha   90.00
_cell.angle_beta   90.00
_cell.angle_gamma   90.00
#
_symmetry.space_group_name_H-M   'P 1'
#
loop_
_entity.id
_entity.type
_entity.pdbx_description
1 polymer ?
#
loop_
_entity_poly.entity_id
_entity_poly.type
_entity_poly.pdbx_seq_one_letter_code
_entity_poly.pdbx_strand_id
1 'polypeptide(L)'
;MALSIVKVEELPLGSRILRFGNYGQDVIEMQKILQQSGFYFGECDGWYGILTGEAVCLLQRTFHLRTDGIAGPEVFDILGKKGLKKGRIIYWVKKNEGLELLSSRFGVRESAWKRIPGQGDPHKKTYPGLKMLLHEKIFLSGDLPCSQEISFQTSGTIRTDYQITIDGKSVLVTQLQNERTFSEPLFYHGIGALREVWETLLSSPHLWTELAFQLKKVQHLKFGFDLREAPIEKFPCLKKFLVTLCRKLKLSELEFQIVPFLPVKGKFENRLYWLNLPIIGSYTKYILVEPRYNTESPDLFRESVATMLKDTVKFVKIGLAERIILICQITGWNWNLDQNHFEKLSYKAAKLYRGQYTSNVQYFPDSKLCSIDYVKHHHHYCLIYRDDEGWREFLNQIPVFNLAGVAMIGFRDLGKAGPEIITGSFKVQRWDEERSKFSP
;
A
#
# COMPACT_ATOMS: atom_id res chain seq x y z
N MET A 1 -52.61 15.19 2.83
CA MET A 1 -51.22 15.41 2.36
C MET A 1 -51.01 16.91 2.28
N ALA A 2 -50.09 17.47 3.05
CA ALA A 2 -49.76 18.88 2.93
C ALA A 2 -48.84 19.07 1.71
N LEU A 3 -49.27 19.86 0.73
CA LEU A 3 -48.42 20.33 -0.36
C LEU A 3 -47.45 21.36 0.24
N SER A 4 -46.19 20.99 0.46
CA SER A 4 -45.13 21.95 0.79
C SER A 4 -44.63 22.59 -0.50
N ILE A 5 -44.81 23.91 -0.63
CA ILE A 5 -44.19 24.70 -1.70
C ILE A 5 -42.71 24.82 -1.36
N VAL A 6 -41.87 24.01 -2.00
CA VAL A 6 -40.41 24.10 -1.87
C VAL A 6 -39.89 25.07 -2.93
N LYS A 7 -39.07 26.03 -2.51
CA LYS A 7 -38.43 26.97 -3.43
C LYS A 7 -37.41 26.25 -4.31
N VAL A 8 -37.26 26.68 -5.56
CA VAL A 8 -36.33 26.05 -6.52
C VAL A 8 -34.89 26.04 -5.98
N GLU A 9 -34.54 27.06 -5.21
CA GLU A 9 -33.25 27.24 -4.58
C GLU A 9 -32.95 26.18 -3.50
N GLU A 10 -33.96 25.48 -2.99
CA GLU A 10 -33.88 24.54 -1.86
C GLU A 10 -34.01 23.06 -2.29
N LEU A 11 -34.10 22.79 -3.59
CA LEU A 11 -34.27 21.43 -4.11
C LEU A 11 -33.03 20.55 -3.82
N PRO A 12 -33.22 19.29 -3.36
CA PRO A 12 -32.12 18.36 -3.17
C PRO A 12 -31.61 17.80 -4.51
N LEU A 13 -30.33 17.44 -4.58
CA LEU A 13 -29.75 16.81 -5.77
C LEU A 13 -30.52 15.55 -6.18
N GLY A 14 -30.79 15.41 -7.48
CA GLY A 14 -31.53 14.28 -8.04
C GLY A 14 -33.06 14.45 -8.09
N SER A 15 -33.60 15.54 -7.52
CA SER A 15 -35.03 15.85 -7.60
C SER A 15 -35.50 16.36 -8.97
N ARG A 16 -34.57 16.84 -9.81
CA ARG A 16 -34.83 17.27 -11.19
C ARG A 16 -33.62 17.03 -12.09
N ILE A 17 -33.85 17.06 -13.40
CA ILE A 17 -32.78 17.05 -14.41
C ILE A 17 -32.12 18.44 -14.43
N LEU A 18 -30.79 18.47 -14.33
CA LEU A 18 -30.02 19.72 -14.35
C LEU A 18 -29.36 19.95 -15.72
N ARG A 19 -29.49 21.17 -16.23
CA ARG A 19 -28.97 21.63 -17.52
C ARG A 19 -28.71 23.13 -17.49
N PHE A 20 -28.11 23.64 -18.58
CA PHE A 20 -27.78 25.05 -18.73
C PHE A 20 -28.94 25.98 -18.31
N GLY A 21 -28.63 26.98 -17.48
CA GLY A 21 -29.57 27.95 -16.96
C GLY A 21 -30.32 27.53 -15.69
N ASN A 22 -30.17 26.28 -15.21
CA ASN A 22 -30.67 25.90 -13.89
C ASN A 22 -29.81 26.49 -12.78
N TYR A 23 -30.44 26.79 -11.65
CA TYR A 23 -29.74 27.30 -10.47
C TYR A 23 -30.39 26.80 -9.17
N GLY A 24 -29.63 26.74 -8.08
CA GLY A 24 -30.11 26.30 -6.77
C GLY A 24 -29.15 25.37 -6.02
N GLN A 25 -29.56 24.93 -4.83
CA GLN A 25 -28.74 24.08 -3.95
C GLN A 25 -28.36 22.74 -4.59
N ASP A 26 -29.24 22.14 -5.38
CA ASP A 26 -28.95 20.93 -6.17
C ASP A 26 -27.80 21.13 -7.16
N VAL A 27 -27.72 22.30 -7.81
CA VAL A 27 -26.60 22.66 -8.69
C VAL A 27 -25.31 22.83 -7.90
N ILE A 28 -25.35 23.48 -6.73
CA ILE A 28 -24.18 23.62 -5.83
C ILE A 28 -23.67 22.23 -5.42
N GLU A 29 -24.56 21.34 -5.02
CA GLU A 29 -24.21 19.99 -4.58
C GLU A 29 -23.59 19.17 -5.72
N MET A 30 -24.18 19.23 -6.91
CA MET A 30 -23.61 18.61 -8.10
C MET A 30 -22.23 19.18 -8.45
N GLN A 31 -22.09 20.51 -8.47
CA GLN A 31 -20.83 21.19 -8.73
C GLN A 31 -19.75 20.79 -7.72
N LYS A 32 -20.09 20.69 -6.43
CA LYS A 32 -19.18 20.21 -5.38
C LYS A 32 -18.73 18.77 -5.64
N ILE A 33 -19.66 17.86 -5.94
CA ILE A 33 -19.31 16.46 -6.20
C ILE A 33 -18.48 16.34 -7.48
N LEU A 34 -18.84 17.05 -8.55
CA LEU A 34 -18.06 17.10 -9.79
C LEU A 34 -16.68 17.71 -9.55
N GLN A 35 -16.55 18.73 -8.70
CA GLN A 35 -15.28 19.38 -8.38
C GLN A 35 -14.39 18.46 -7.56
N GLN A 36 -14.94 17.81 -6.52
CA GLN A 36 -14.28 16.77 -5.73
C GLN A 36 -13.84 15.59 -6.59
N SER A 37 -14.67 15.23 -7.58
CA SER A 37 -14.40 14.16 -8.52
C SER A 37 -13.46 14.57 -9.65
N GLY A 38 -13.04 15.84 -9.72
CA GLY A 38 -12.10 16.36 -10.71
C GLY A 38 -12.68 16.53 -12.12
N PHE A 39 -14.00 16.69 -12.24
CA PHE A 39 -14.70 16.98 -13.49
C PHE A 39 -15.05 18.47 -13.63
N TYR A 40 -15.26 19.17 -12.51
CA TYR A 40 -15.67 20.59 -12.51
C TYR A 40 -14.56 21.52 -12.01
N PHE A 41 -14.37 22.63 -12.73
CA PHE A 41 -13.27 23.56 -12.51
C PHE A 41 -13.70 25.01 -12.18
N GLY A 42 -15.01 25.30 -12.24
CA GLY A 42 -15.58 26.59 -11.86
C GLY A 42 -15.93 26.69 -10.37
N GLU A 43 -16.49 27.84 -9.98
CA GLU A 43 -17.03 28.07 -8.64
C GLU A 43 -18.32 27.27 -8.43
N CYS A 44 -18.56 26.83 -7.20
CA CYS A 44 -19.83 26.18 -6.83
C CYS A 44 -20.87 27.24 -6.47
N ASP A 45 -21.14 28.12 -7.44
CA ASP A 45 -22.01 29.29 -7.36
C ASP A 45 -23.50 28.94 -7.43
N GLY A 46 -23.82 27.68 -7.70
CA GLY A 46 -25.17 27.21 -7.87
C GLY A 46 -25.78 27.59 -9.19
N TRP A 47 -24.99 28.02 -10.18
CA TRP A 47 -25.44 28.30 -11.53
C TRP A 47 -24.92 27.25 -12.51
N TYR A 48 -25.84 26.62 -13.23
CA TYR A 48 -25.51 25.68 -14.28
C TYR A 48 -25.13 26.44 -15.54
N GLY A 49 -23.91 26.95 -15.57
CA GLY A 49 -23.31 27.63 -16.72
C GLY A 49 -22.58 26.69 -17.68
N ILE A 50 -21.84 27.29 -18.62
CA ILE A 50 -21.06 26.58 -19.65
C ILE A 50 -20.06 25.62 -19.00
N LEU A 51 -19.32 26.07 -17.98
CA LEU A 51 -18.33 25.26 -17.27
C LEU A 51 -18.96 24.04 -16.56
N THR A 52 -20.19 24.18 -16.06
CA THR A 52 -20.92 23.10 -15.39
C THR A 52 -21.34 22.05 -16.42
N GLY A 53 -21.83 22.48 -17.59
CA GLY A 53 -22.16 21.58 -18.70
C GLY A 53 -20.95 20.85 -19.27
N GLU A 54 -19.80 21.53 -19.41
CA GLU A 54 -18.54 20.91 -19.84
C GLU A 54 -18.05 19.85 -18.85
N ALA A 55 -18.19 20.11 -17.54
CA ALA A 55 -17.85 19.14 -16.51
C ALA A 55 -18.73 17.89 -16.55
N VAL A 56 -20.04 18.08 -16.78
CA VAL A 56 -20.98 16.96 -16.97
C VAL A 56 -20.66 16.19 -18.25
N CYS A 57 -20.34 16.86 -19.36
CA CYS A 57 -19.87 16.21 -20.58
C CYS A 57 -18.62 15.35 -20.32
N LEU A 58 -17.66 15.87 -19.55
CA LEU A 58 -16.43 15.15 -19.23
C LEU A 58 -16.70 13.91 -18.36
N LEU A 59 -17.59 14.03 -17.37
CA LEU A 59 -18.04 12.89 -16.57
C LEU A 59 -18.74 11.85 -17.45
N GLN A 60 -19.69 12.27 -18.30
CA GLN A 60 -20.40 11.39 -19.22
C GLN A 60 -19.45 10.63 -20.15
N ARG A 61 -18.48 11.31 -20.77
CA ARG A 61 -17.43 10.67 -21.60
C ARG A 61 -16.62 9.64 -20.80
N THR A 62 -16.27 9.99 -19.56
CA THR A 62 -15.41 9.14 -18.70
C THR A 62 -16.11 7.87 -18.26
N PHE A 63 -17.43 7.90 -18.12
CA PHE A 63 -18.24 6.75 -17.71
C PHE A 63 -19.05 6.15 -18.87
N HIS A 64 -18.68 6.47 -20.12
CA HIS A 64 -19.29 5.92 -21.34
C HIS A 64 -20.80 6.16 -21.46
N LEU A 65 -21.29 7.30 -20.94
CA LEU A 65 -22.67 7.75 -21.12
C LEU A 65 -22.82 8.55 -22.42
N ARG A 66 -24.08 8.78 -22.82
CA ARG A 66 -24.40 9.79 -23.83
C ARG A 66 -23.85 11.15 -23.39
N THR A 67 -22.99 11.74 -24.21
CA THR A 67 -22.35 13.03 -23.92
C THR A 67 -23.22 14.16 -24.46
N ASP A 68 -24.13 14.65 -23.64
CA ASP A 68 -25.04 15.75 -23.98
C ASP A 68 -24.96 16.94 -23.01
N GLY A 69 -24.14 16.83 -21.96
CA GLY A 69 -23.96 17.89 -20.96
C GLY A 69 -25.18 18.11 -20.08
N ILE A 70 -26.08 17.13 -20.00
CA ILE A 70 -27.29 17.17 -19.16
C ILE A 70 -27.11 16.18 -18.00
N ALA A 71 -27.26 16.66 -16.76
CA ALA A 71 -27.21 15.79 -15.60
C ALA A 71 -28.60 15.20 -15.32
N GLY A 72 -28.82 13.99 -15.84
CA GLY A 72 -29.99 13.17 -15.58
C GLY A 72 -29.71 12.01 -14.60
N PRO A 73 -30.66 11.07 -14.44
CA PRO A 73 -30.56 9.97 -13.47
C PRO A 73 -29.25 9.16 -13.55
N GLU A 74 -28.73 8.89 -14.76
CA GLU A 74 -27.47 8.16 -14.94
C GLU A 74 -26.26 8.94 -14.41
N VAL A 75 -26.25 10.27 -14.59
CA VAL A 75 -25.21 11.15 -14.03
C VAL A 75 -25.33 11.19 -12.52
N PHE A 76 -26.54 11.31 -11.96
CA PHE A 76 -26.75 11.32 -10.51
C PHE A 76 -26.39 9.98 -9.86
N ASP A 77 -26.67 8.84 -10.51
CA ASP A 77 -26.24 7.52 -10.04
C ASP A 77 -24.71 7.43 -9.97
N ILE A 78 -24.00 7.94 -10.98
CA ILE A 78 -22.53 8.03 -10.93
C ILE A 78 -22.07 8.93 -9.78
N LEU A 79 -22.69 10.10 -9.61
CA LEU A 79 -22.39 11.05 -8.52
C LEU A 79 -22.64 10.45 -7.13
N GLY A 80 -23.65 9.57 -7.00
CA GLY A 80 -24.01 8.88 -5.76
C GLY A 80 -23.19 7.62 -5.46
N LYS A 81 -22.42 7.09 -6.41
CA LYS A 81 -21.58 5.90 -6.17
C LYS A 81 -20.45 6.21 -5.19
N LYS A 82 -20.44 5.51 -4.05
CA LYS A 82 -19.27 5.40 -3.16
C LYS A 82 -18.09 4.85 -3.97
N GLY A 83 -17.22 5.73 -4.46
CA GLY A 83 -16.06 5.32 -5.27
C GLY A 83 -15.74 6.20 -6.49
N LEU A 84 -16.37 7.37 -6.67
CA LEU A 84 -15.84 8.39 -7.57
C LEU A 84 -14.35 8.63 -7.25
N LYS A 85 -13.51 8.35 -8.26
CA LYS A 85 -12.16 7.78 -8.09
C LYS A 85 -11.25 8.63 -7.19
N LYS A 86 -10.81 8.04 -6.07
CA LYS A 86 -9.67 8.51 -5.25
C LYS A 86 -8.39 8.60 -6.11
N GLY A 87 -7.49 9.53 -5.78
CA GLY A 87 -6.17 9.67 -6.44
C GLY A 87 -6.06 10.81 -7.46
N ARG A 88 -7.02 11.73 -7.49
CA ARG A 88 -6.94 13.00 -8.22
C ARG A 88 -6.50 14.13 -7.27
N ILE A 89 -5.43 14.82 -7.64
CA ILE A 89 -4.90 15.99 -6.93
C ILE A 89 -5.05 17.20 -7.83
N ILE A 90 -5.60 18.28 -7.30
CA ILE A 90 -5.67 19.56 -7.98
C ILE A 90 -4.42 20.35 -7.62
N TYR A 91 -3.62 20.68 -8.62
CA TYR A 91 -2.46 21.55 -8.47
C TYR A 91 -2.71 22.90 -9.11
N TRP A 92 -2.32 23.97 -8.43
CA TRP A 92 -2.35 25.32 -8.98
C TRP A 92 -0.93 25.74 -9.29
N VAL A 93 -0.65 26.01 -10.57
CA VAL A 93 0.67 26.48 -11.02
C VAL A 93 1.02 27.76 -10.29
N LYS A 94 2.16 27.79 -9.61
CA LYS A 94 2.59 28.98 -8.85
C LYS A 94 3.27 29.97 -9.80
N LYS A 95 3.53 31.18 -9.29
CA LYS A 95 4.23 32.23 -10.04
C LYS A 95 5.59 31.73 -10.51
N ASN A 96 5.89 31.92 -11.80
CA ASN A 96 7.14 31.52 -12.47
C ASN A 96 7.39 30.00 -12.57
N GLU A 97 6.36 29.16 -12.46
CA GLU A 97 6.50 27.72 -12.68
C GLU A 97 6.24 27.34 -14.14
N GLY A 98 7.32 27.08 -14.89
CA GLY A 98 7.26 26.44 -16.20
C GLY A 98 7.14 24.91 -16.11
N LEU A 99 6.81 24.27 -17.23
CA LEU A 99 6.68 22.80 -17.30
C LEU A 99 7.93 22.04 -16.92
N GLU A 100 9.11 22.56 -17.21
CA GLU A 100 10.38 21.95 -16.83
C GLU A 100 10.51 21.87 -15.29
N LEU A 101 10.23 22.98 -14.60
CA LEU A 101 10.26 23.04 -13.14
C LEU A 101 9.18 22.15 -12.51
N LEU A 102 8.00 22.09 -13.11
CA LEU A 102 6.93 21.18 -12.69
C LEU A 102 7.32 19.72 -12.90
N SER A 103 7.89 19.39 -14.06
CA SER A 103 8.39 18.05 -14.38
C SER A 103 9.44 17.57 -13.39
N SER A 104 10.43 18.42 -13.09
CA SER A 104 11.43 18.16 -12.06
C SER A 104 10.78 17.96 -10.68
N ARG A 105 9.88 18.87 -10.27
CA ARG A 105 9.24 18.81 -8.95
C ARG A 105 8.43 17.54 -8.72
N PHE A 106 7.61 17.16 -9.70
CA PHE A 106 6.75 15.99 -9.58
C PHE A 106 7.46 14.69 -9.99
N GLY A 107 8.72 14.77 -10.44
CA GLY A 107 9.51 13.61 -10.87
C GLY A 107 8.91 12.91 -12.09
N VAL A 108 8.37 13.68 -13.04
CA VAL A 108 7.72 13.17 -14.25
C VAL A 108 8.30 13.82 -15.51
N ARG A 109 8.26 13.12 -16.64
CA ARG A 109 8.66 13.69 -17.93
C ARG A 109 7.66 14.74 -18.41
N GLU A 110 8.12 15.69 -19.23
CA GLU A 110 7.25 16.72 -19.83
C GLU A 110 6.05 16.13 -20.61
N SER A 111 6.23 14.95 -21.21
CA SER A 111 5.17 14.22 -21.91
C SER A 111 4.00 13.79 -21.02
N ALA A 112 4.20 13.66 -19.70
CA ALA A 112 3.14 13.30 -18.75
C ALA A 112 2.06 14.39 -18.68
N TRP A 113 2.46 15.66 -18.82
CA TRP A 113 1.56 16.81 -18.75
C TRP A 113 0.62 16.92 -19.96
N LYS A 114 1.01 16.35 -21.11
CA LYS A 114 0.17 16.27 -22.32
C LYS A 114 -0.98 15.28 -22.20
N ARG A 115 -0.92 14.36 -21.23
CA ARG A 115 -1.89 13.25 -21.07
C ARG A 115 -2.96 13.54 -20.01
N ILE A 116 -2.96 14.74 -19.42
CA ILE A 116 -3.95 15.12 -18.41
C ILE A 116 -5.29 15.40 -19.11
N PRO A 117 -6.36 14.64 -18.81
CA PRO A 117 -7.65 14.84 -19.46
C PRO A 117 -8.18 16.26 -19.24
N GLY A 118 -8.61 16.92 -20.32
CA GLY A 118 -9.24 18.24 -20.27
C GLY A 118 -8.29 19.45 -20.18
N GLN A 119 -6.97 19.25 -20.09
CA GLN A 119 -6.02 20.35 -19.86
C GLN A 119 -5.40 20.95 -21.14
N GLY A 120 -5.54 20.29 -22.30
CA GLY A 120 -4.86 20.71 -23.54
C GLY A 120 -3.33 20.59 -23.45
N ASP A 121 -2.58 21.18 -24.38
CA ASP A 121 -1.10 21.21 -24.33
C ASP A 121 -0.62 22.31 -23.38
N PRO A 122 -0.05 21.97 -22.20
CA PRO A 122 0.32 22.97 -21.23
C PRO A 122 1.51 23.84 -21.67
N HIS A 123 2.36 23.39 -22.61
CA HIS A 123 3.49 24.20 -23.10
C HIS A 123 3.05 25.51 -23.76
N LYS A 124 1.81 25.56 -24.25
CA LYS A 124 1.25 26.73 -24.93
C LYS A 124 0.60 27.72 -23.95
N LYS A 125 0.31 27.31 -22.71
CA LYS A 125 -0.58 28.04 -21.80
C LYS A 125 -0.22 27.91 -20.31
N THR A 126 1.00 27.57 -19.90
CA THR A 126 1.34 27.59 -18.46
C THR A 126 1.39 29.02 -17.94
N TYR A 127 0.49 29.36 -17.00
CA TYR A 127 0.49 30.64 -16.29
C TYR A 127 0.18 30.42 -14.80
N PRO A 128 0.57 31.36 -13.91
CA PRO A 128 0.26 31.27 -12.50
C PRO A 128 -1.25 31.22 -12.26
N GLY A 129 -1.72 30.29 -11.44
CA GLY A 129 -3.14 30.02 -11.21
C GLY A 129 -3.75 29.03 -12.19
N LEU A 130 -3.01 28.52 -13.17
CA LEU A 130 -3.46 27.40 -14.00
C LEU A 130 -3.73 26.18 -13.10
N LYS A 131 -4.96 25.67 -13.17
CA LYS A 131 -5.39 24.48 -12.45
C LYS A 131 -5.04 23.22 -13.26
N MET A 132 -4.28 22.32 -12.65
CA MET A 132 -3.85 21.06 -13.24
C MET A 132 -4.43 19.87 -12.46
N LEU A 133 -4.91 18.85 -13.18
CA LEU A 133 -5.48 17.65 -12.58
C LEU A 133 -4.46 16.51 -12.60
N LEU A 134 -3.79 16.27 -11.47
CA LEU A 134 -2.79 15.22 -11.34
C LEU A 134 -3.51 13.93 -10.94
N HIS A 135 -3.54 12.94 -11.83
CA HIS A 135 -4.08 11.62 -11.52
C HIS A 135 -2.94 10.62 -11.44
N GLU A 136 -2.85 9.86 -10.35
CA GLU A 136 -1.80 8.86 -10.11
C GLU A 136 -1.49 7.99 -11.34
N LYS A 137 -2.51 7.36 -11.95
CA LYS A 137 -2.33 6.47 -13.11
C LYS A 137 -1.90 7.17 -14.39
N ILE A 138 -1.97 8.50 -14.47
CA ILE A 138 -1.63 9.27 -15.68
C ILE A 138 -0.28 9.95 -15.48
N PHE A 139 -0.03 10.48 -14.28
CA PHE A 139 1.19 11.20 -13.93
C PHE A 139 2.40 10.30 -13.86
N LEU A 140 2.26 9.13 -13.23
CA LEU A 140 3.39 8.24 -12.95
C LEU A 140 3.44 7.02 -13.89
N SER A 141 2.51 6.95 -14.87
CA SER A 141 2.54 5.98 -15.98
C SER A 141 3.31 6.48 -17.20
N GLY A 142 4.09 7.56 -17.05
CA GLY A 142 4.85 8.23 -18.09
C GLY A 142 5.99 7.41 -18.73
N ASP A 143 5.82 6.08 -18.85
CA ASP A 143 6.51 5.19 -19.80
C ASP A 143 5.90 3.77 -19.91
N LEU A 144 4.69 3.48 -19.42
CA LEU A 144 4.09 2.16 -19.62
C LEU A 144 2.60 2.27 -20.00
N PRO A 145 2.18 1.84 -21.20
CA PRO A 145 0.83 1.28 -21.32
C PRO A 145 0.69 0.18 -20.25
N CYS A 146 -0.51 0.02 -19.71
CA CYS A 146 -0.88 -0.87 -18.59
C CYS A 146 -0.51 -2.37 -18.78
N SER A 147 0.23 -2.72 -19.84
CA SER A 147 0.53 -4.05 -20.34
C SER A 147 2.03 -4.40 -20.48
N GLN A 148 2.98 -3.48 -20.29
CA GLN A 148 4.41 -3.86 -20.30
C GLN A 148 4.87 -4.19 -18.87
N GLU A 149 5.25 -5.45 -18.66
CA GLU A 149 5.77 -5.95 -17.39
C GLU A 149 7.10 -5.26 -17.07
N ILE A 150 7.27 -4.78 -15.84
CA ILE A 150 8.58 -4.40 -15.32
C ILE A 150 9.36 -5.71 -15.22
N SER A 151 10.21 -6.01 -16.21
CA SER A 151 11.09 -7.19 -16.20
C SER A 151 12.24 -6.97 -15.21
N PHE A 152 11.91 -6.99 -13.91
CA PHE A 152 12.90 -7.01 -12.84
C PHE A 152 13.04 -8.44 -12.33
N GLN A 153 14.26 -8.98 -12.37
CA GLN A 153 14.52 -10.33 -11.89
C GLN A 153 14.47 -10.34 -10.36
N THR A 154 13.32 -10.71 -9.80
CA THR A 154 13.16 -10.96 -8.36
C THR A 154 13.69 -12.35 -8.00
N SER A 155 14.03 -12.55 -6.73
CA SER A 155 14.42 -13.88 -6.21
C SER A 155 13.23 -14.85 -6.18
N GLY A 156 12.01 -14.34 -6.03
CA GLY A 156 10.75 -15.09 -5.98
C GLY A 156 9.61 -14.21 -5.47
N THR A 157 8.38 -14.72 -5.53
CA THR A 157 7.18 -14.03 -5.05
C THR A 157 6.49 -14.83 -3.96
N ILE A 158 6.27 -14.20 -2.81
CA ILE A 158 5.63 -14.82 -1.64
C ILE A 158 4.15 -14.41 -1.62
N ARG A 159 3.26 -15.40 -1.55
CA ARG A 159 1.81 -15.24 -1.45
C ARG A 159 1.32 -15.83 -0.14
N THR A 160 0.46 -15.15 0.59
CA THR A 160 -0.24 -15.73 1.75
C THR A 160 -1.63 -16.20 1.28
N ASP A 161 -1.64 -17.29 0.53
CA ASP A 161 -2.81 -17.79 -0.19
C ASP A 161 -3.34 -19.12 0.37
N TYR A 162 -2.84 -19.58 1.51
CA TYR A 162 -3.36 -20.73 2.22
C TYR A 162 -3.77 -20.36 3.65
N GLN A 163 -4.91 -20.88 4.08
CA GLN A 163 -5.44 -20.68 5.41
C GLN A 163 -5.67 -22.01 6.13
N ILE A 164 -5.27 -22.06 7.40
CA ILE A 164 -5.61 -23.14 8.32
C ILE A 164 -6.94 -22.79 8.98
N THR A 165 -7.88 -23.73 8.93
CA THR A 165 -9.13 -23.66 9.69
C THR A 165 -9.28 -24.91 10.55
N ILE A 166 -9.99 -24.77 11.67
CA ILE A 166 -10.32 -25.89 12.56
C ILE A 166 -11.84 -25.98 12.61
N ASP A 167 -12.37 -27.13 12.21
CA ASP A 167 -13.79 -27.45 12.32
C ASP A 167 -13.98 -28.64 13.26
N GLY A 168 -14.41 -28.34 14.48
CA GLY A 168 -14.49 -29.29 15.59
C GLY A 168 -13.14 -29.93 15.90
N LYS A 169 -12.98 -31.20 15.51
CA LYS A 169 -11.73 -31.99 15.69
C LYS A 169 -10.87 -32.07 14.44
N SER A 170 -11.32 -31.50 13.32
CA SER A 170 -10.64 -31.59 12.03
C SER A 170 -9.85 -30.31 11.73
N VAL A 171 -8.69 -30.47 11.11
CA VAL A 171 -7.88 -29.35 10.61
C VAL A 171 -7.93 -29.37 9.09
N LEU A 172 -8.18 -28.22 8.48
CA LEU A 172 -8.20 -28.06 7.04
C LEU A 172 -7.17 -27.01 6.63
N VAL A 173 -6.55 -27.23 5.47
CA VAL A 173 -5.68 -26.26 4.81
C VAL A 173 -6.30 -25.96 3.46
N THR A 174 -6.85 -24.77 3.30
CA THR A 174 -7.57 -24.36 2.09
C THR A 174 -6.80 -23.28 1.35
N GLN A 175 -6.80 -23.36 0.03
CA GLN A 175 -6.28 -22.29 -0.81
C GLN A 175 -7.35 -21.21 -0.95
N LEU A 176 -6.98 -19.97 -0.65
CA LEU A 176 -7.82 -18.80 -0.86
C LEU A 176 -7.86 -18.52 -2.37
N GLN A 177 -9.04 -18.19 -2.92
CA GLN A 177 -9.19 -17.91 -4.35
C GLN A 177 -8.24 -16.80 -4.78
N ASN A 178 -7.32 -17.10 -5.71
CA ASN A 178 -6.37 -16.14 -6.23
C ASN A 178 -6.93 -15.43 -7.47
N GLU A 179 -7.03 -14.11 -7.42
CA GLU A 179 -7.12 -13.28 -8.61
C GLU A 179 -5.74 -13.21 -9.30
N ARG A 180 -5.69 -13.72 -10.54
CA ARG A 180 -4.62 -13.55 -11.55
C ARG A 180 -3.29 -14.29 -11.30
N THR A 181 -3.06 -15.27 -12.17
CA THR A 181 -1.75 -15.84 -12.48
C THR A 181 -0.94 -14.83 -13.30
N PHE A 182 0.08 -14.25 -12.69
CA PHE A 182 1.13 -13.54 -13.42
C PHE A 182 2.22 -14.55 -13.78
N SER A 183 2.85 -14.41 -14.94
CA SER A 183 3.98 -15.24 -15.37
C SER A 183 5.25 -14.85 -14.61
N GLU A 184 5.29 -15.12 -13.31
CA GLU A 184 6.49 -14.97 -12.49
C GLU A 184 7.07 -16.36 -12.19
N PRO A 185 8.39 -16.56 -12.28
CA PRO A 185 8.98 -17.89 -12.43
C PRO A 185 9.05 -18.72 -11.14
N LEU A 186 8.78 -18.15 -9.95
CA LEU A 186 8.88 -18.89 -8.68
C LEU A 186 7.96 -18.33 -7.58
N PHE A 187 7.01 -19.15 -7.12
CA PHE A 187 6.07 -18.81 -6.05
C PHE A 187 6.40 -19.54 -4.75
N TYR A 188 6.25 -18.80 -3.65
CA TYR A 188 6.36 -19.26 -2.27
C TYR A 188 5.02 -19.06 -1.58
N HIS A 189 4.55 -20.09 -0.86
CA HIS A 189 3.21 -20.13 -0.30
C HIS A 189 3.24 -20.01 1.23
N GLY A 190 2.67 -18.92 1.74
CA GLY A 190 2.48 -18.66 3.15
C GLY A 190 1.17 -19.28 3.63
N ILE A 191 1.27 -20.13 4.63
CA ILE A 191 0.15 -20.80 5.27
C ILE A 191 -0.13 -20.12 6.61
N GLY A 192 -1.23 -19.36 6.69
CA GLY A 192 -1.62 -18.58 7.86
C GLY A 192 -2.87 -19.09 8.55
N ALA A 193 -3.20 -18.51 9.69
CA ALA A 193 -4.44 -18.77 10.42
C ALA A 193 -4.83 -17.55 11.24
N LEU A 194 -6.10 -17.46 11.65
CA LEU A 194 -6.53 -16.47 12.65
C LEU A 194 -5.92 -16.80 14.02
N ARG A 195 -5.88 -15.81 14.91
CA ARG A 195 -5.27 -15.95 16.24
C ARG A 195 -5.89 -17.09 17.04
N GLU A 196 -7.21 -17.21 17.05
CA GLU A 196 -7.95 -18.23 17.80
C GLU A 196 -7.64 -19.64 17.28
N VAL A 197 -7.43 -19.76 15.98
CA VAL A 197 -7.04 -21.01 15.31
C VAL A 197 -5.60 -21.38 15.71
N TRP A 198 -4.67 -20.42 15.67
CA TRP A 198 -3.30 -20.65 16.16
C TRP A 198 -3.28 -21.03 17.63
N GLU A 199 -4.06 -20.35 18.47
CA GLU A 199 -4.16 -20.64 19.89
C GLU A 199 -4.65 -22.05 20.15
N THR A 200 -5.70 -22.49 19.45
CA THR A 200 -6.26 -23.83 19.54
C THR A 200 -5.27 -24.88 19.04
N LEU A 201 -4.62 -24.62 17.89
CA LEU A 201 -3.65 -25.51 17.28
C LEU A 201 -2.44 -25.73 18.18
N LEU A 202 -1.86 -24.65 18.73
CA LEU A 202 -0.68 -24.74 19.60
C LEU A 202 -0.99 -25.37 20.96
N SER A 203 -2.23 -25.29 21.43
CA SER A 203 -2.68 -25.92 22.67
C SER A 203 -3.07 -27.39 22.51
N SER A 204 -3.24 -27.89 21.29
CA SER A 204 -3.84 -29.20 21.02
C SER A 204 -2.92 -30.11 20.17
N PRO A 205 -1.96 -30.84 20.78
CA PRO A 205 -0.99 -31.65 20.03
C PRO A 205 -1.59 -32.74 19.13
N HIS A 206 -2.81 -33.21 19.44
CA HIS A 206 -3.50 -34.19 18.61
C HIS A 206 -3.83 -33.65 17.21
N LEU A 207 -4.09 -32.34 17.08
CA LEU A 207 -4.38 -31.67 15.81
C LEU A 207 -3.16 -31.57 14.88
N TRP A 208 -1.94 -31.65 15.42
CA TRP A 208 -0.71 -31.53 14.62
C TRP A 208 -0.54 -32.69 13.64
N THR A 209 -1.09 -33.86 13.97
CA THR A 209 -1.05 -35.02 13.08
C THR A 209 -1.97 -34.82 11.88
N GLU A 210 -3.16 -34.29 12.12
CA GLU A 210 -4.11 -33.97 11.04
C GLU A 210 -3.57 -32.85 10.15
N LEU A 211 -3.01 -31.79 10.74
CA LEU A 211 -2.37 -30.73 9.98
C LEU A 211 -1.24 -31.28 9.11
N ALA A 212 -0.37 -32.14 9.65
CA ALA A 212 0.70 -32.76 8.87
C ALA A 212 0.15 -33.60 7.70
N PHE A 213 -1.00 -34.26 7.86
CA PHE A 213 -1.66 -34.98 6.77
C PHE A 213 -2.17 -34.03 5.67
N GLN A 214 -2.78 -32.90 6.03
CA GLN A 214 -3.19 -31.90 5.06
C GLN A 214 -1.99 -31.28 4.33
N LEU A 215 -0.91 -30.96 5.06
CA LEU A 215 0.29 -30.36 4.49
C LEU A 215 1.04 -31.29 3.53
N LYS A 216 0.97 -32.61 3.72
CA LYS A 216 1.52 -33.57 2.75
C LYS A 216 0.92 -33.40 1.34
N LYS A 217 -0.34 -32.97 1.24
CA LYS A 217 -1.00 -32.73 -0.07
C LYS A 217 -0.37 -31.57 -0.83
N VAL A 218 0.18 -30.59 -0.11
CA VAL A 218 0.81 -29.38 -0.66
C VAL A 218 2.34 -29.39 -0.53
N GLN A 219 2.95 -30.52 -0.16
CA GLN A 219 4.39 -30.63 0.08
C GLN A 219 5.25 -30.41 -1.18
N HIS A 220 4.67 -30.52 -2.37
CA HIS A 220 5.33 -30.19 -3.63
C HIS A 220 5.55 -28.67 -3.81
N LEU A 221 4.87 -27.84 -3.02
CA LEU A 221 5.01 -26.39 -3.02
C LEU A 221 6.15 -25.95 -2.10
N LYS A 222 6.81 -24.84 -2.46
CA LYS A 222 7.70 -24.13 -1.54
C LYS A 222 6.86 -23.34 -0.56
N PHE A 223 6.72 -23.81 0.69
CA PHE A 223 5.83 -23.19 1.66
C PHE A 223 6.50 -22.84 2.99
N GLY A 224 5.88 -21.89 3.68
CA GLY A 224 6.26 -21.42 5.01
C GLY A 224 5.02 -21.11 5.86
N PHE A 225 5.22 -20.93 7.16
CA PHE A 225 4.12 -20.51 8.04
C PHE A 225 4.07 -19.00 8.19
N ASP A 226 2.85 -18.48 8.14
CA ASP A 226 2.54 -17.11 8.52
C ASP A 226 2.10 -17.04 9.98
N LEU A 227 3.02 -16.61 10.83
CA LEU A 227 2.88 -16.56 12.28
C LEU A 227 2.55 -15.15 12.79
N ARG A 228 2.10 -14.24 11.93
CA ARG A 228 1.76 -12.86 12.32
C ARG A 228 0.68 -12.78 13.39
N GLU A 229 -0.29 -13.69 13.32
CA GLU A 229 -1.40 -13.83 14.27
C GLU A 229 -1.14 -14.91 15.34
N ALA A 230 0.02 -15.57 15.32
CA ALA A 230 0.32 -16.60 16.31
C ALA A 230 0.57 -15.99 17.70
N PRO A 231 0.07 -16.60 18.78
CA PRO A 231 0.27 -16.12 20.15
C PRO A 231 1.73 -16.29 20.58
N ILE A 232 2.45 -15.18 20.63
CA ILE A 232 3.88 -15.07 20.98
C ILE A 232 4.15 -15.67 22.36
N GLU A 233 3.23 -15.52 23.31
CA GLU A 233 3.29 -16.10 24.65
C GLU A 233 3.35 -17.63 24.66
N LYS A 234 2.92 -18.32 23.59
CA LYS A 234 2.95 -19.79 23.48
C LYS A 234 4.20 -20.34 22.78
N PHE A 235 5.32 -19.62 22.77
CA PHE A 235 6.57 -20.07 22.13
C PHE A 235 7.04 -21.48 22.48
N PRO A 236 6.99 -21.96 23.74
CA PRO A 236 7.36 -23.34 24.06
C PRO A 236 6.53 -24.38 23.30
N CYS A 237 5.24 -24.09 23.09
CA CYS A 237 4.35 -24.93 22.29
C CYS A 237 4.68 -24.83 20.80
N LEU A 238 4.99 -23.63 20.29
CA LEU A 238 5.42 -23.43 18.91
C LEU A 238 6.67 -24.24 18.57
N LYS A 239 7.66 -24.28 19.47
CA LYS A 239 8.85 -25.14 19.31
C LYS A 239 8.45 -26.60 19.13
N LYS A 240 7.64 -27.14 20.05
CA LYS A 240 7.20 -28.55 20.00
C LYS A 240 6.39 -28.84 18.73
N PHE A 241 5.56 -27.90 18.33
CA PHE A 241 4.79 -27.93 17.09
C PHE A 241 5.71 -28.06 15.87
N LEU A 242 6.66 -27.14 15.69
CA LEU A 242 7.59 -27.13 14.54
C LEU A 242 8.43 -28.41 14.47
N VAL A 243 8.98 -28.85 15.60
CA VAL A 243 9.77 -30.11 15.68
C VAL A 243 8.93 -31.31 15.24
N THR A 244 7.71 -31.41 15.76
CA THR A 244 6.83 -32.55 15.48
C THR A 244 6.39 -32.55 14.02
N LEU A 245 6.07 -31.36 13.49
CA LEU A 245 5.62 -31.20 12.12
C LEU A 245 6.73 -31.52 11.11
N CYS A 246 7.93 -30.95 11.28
CA CYS A 246 9.07 -31.21 10.40
C CYS A 246 9.39 -32.71 10.36
N ARG A 247 9.39 -33.38 11.52
CA ARG A 247 9.57 -34.83 11.62
C ARG A 247 8.48 -35.62 10.86
N LYS A 248 7.21 -35.24 11.01
CA LYS A 248 6.08 -35.92 10.33
C LYS A 248 6.05 -35.69 8.81
N LEU A 249 6.53 -34.54 8.36
CA LEU A 249 6.65 -34.17 6.95
C LEU A 249 7.95 -34.67 6.32
N LYS A 250 8.89 -35.19 7.12
CA LYS A 250 10.25 -35.56 6.69
C LYS A 250 10.98 -34.37 6.03
N LEU A 251 10.77 -33.18 6.56
CA LEU A 251 11.44 -31.95 6.13
C LEU A 251 12.61 -31.67 7.07
N SER A 252 13.76 -31.31 6.50
CA SER A 252 14.91 -30.80 7.26
C SER A 252 14.63 -29.41 7.80
N GLU A 253 14.02 -28.55 6.97
CA GLU A 253 13.59 -27.19 7.31
C GLU A 253 12.41 -26.77 6.42
N LEU A 254 11.69 -25.74 6.85
CA LEU A 254 10.69 -25.02 6.05
C LEU A 254 11.39 -23.94 5.20
N GLU A 255 10.79 -23.54 4.09
CA GLU A 255 11.37 -22.50 3.22
C GLU A 255 11.45 -21.15 3.94
N PHE A 256 10.40 -20.79 4.68
CA PHE A 256 10.39 -19.57 5.47
C PHE A 256 9.38 -19.59 6.61
N GLN A 257 9.48 -18.61 7.51
CA GLN A 257 8.40 -18.21 8.42
C GLN A 257 8.23 -16.70 8.41
N ILE A 258 6.97 -16.23 8.42
CA ILE A 258 6.65 -14.81 8.58
C ILE A 258 6.34 -14.56 10.06
N VAL A 259 7.09 -13.66 10.68
CA VAL A 259 6.93 -13.28 12.09
C VAL A 259 6.72 -11.78 12.21
N PRO A 260 5.95 -11.30 13.19
CA PRO A 260 5.89 -9.87 13.47
C PRO A 260 7.21 -9.42 14.12
N PHE A 261 7.63 -8.20 13.83
CA PHE A 261 8.67 -7.52 14.57
C PHE A 261 8.14 -7.07 15.93
N LEU A 262 8.88 -7.34 17.01
CA LEU A 262 8.63 -6.79 18.34
C LEU A 262 9.85 -6.00 18.83
N PRO A 263 9.66 -4.83 19.45
CA PRO A 263 10.78 -4.04 19.97
C PRO A 263 11.53 -4.83 21.05
N VAL A 264 12.86 -4.74 21.07
CA VAL A 264 13.72 -5.49 22.00
C VAL A 264 13.46 -5.08 23.45
N LYS A 265 13.22 -3.79 23.65
CA LYS A 265 12.78 -3.23 24.92
C LYS A 265 11.26 -3.29 25.02
N GLY A 266 10.74 -3.30 26.24
CA GLY A 266 9.31 -3.31 26.51
C GLY A 266 8.92 -4.44 27.45
N LYS A 267 7.74 -5.02 27.18
CA LYS A 267 7.11 -6.01 28.03
C LYS A 267 7.90 -7.33 28.08
N PHE A 268 7.57 -8.18 29.05
CA PHE A 268 8.23 -9.46 29.26
C PHE A 268 8.14 -10.38 28.02
N GLU A 269 7.01 -10.32 27.31
CA GLU A 269 6.73 -11.10 26.10
C GLU A 269 7.72 -10.78 24.97
N ASN A 270 8.15 -9.52 24.84
CA ASN A 270 9.15 -9.13 23.84
C ASN A 270 10.50 -9.80 24.16
N ARG A 271 10.89 -9.85 25.43
CA ARG A 271 12.14 -10.52 25.83
C ARG A 271 12.07 -12.01 25.53
N LEU A 272 10.94 -12.64 25.82
CA LEU A 272 10.69 -14.04 25.47
C LEU A 272 10.76 -14.27 23.96
N TYR A 273 10.19 -13.38 23.15
CA TYR A 273 10.29 -13.44 21.69
C TYR A 273 11.75 -13.50 21.22
N TRP A 274 12.57 -12.54 21.66
CA TRP A 274 13.97 -12.46 21.23
C TRP A 274 14.82 -13.64 21.75
N LEU A 275 14.49 -14.19 22.92
CA LEU A 275 15.14 -15.40 23.45
C LEU A 275 14.79 -16.66 22.63
N ASN A 276 13.59 -16.74 22.07
CA ASN A 276 13.10 -17.93 21.38
C ASN A 276 13.25 -17.86 19.85
N LEU A 277 13.49 -16.68 19.28
CA LEU A 277 13.62 -16.51 17.84
C LEU A 277 14.70 -17.40 17.19
N PRO A 278 15.90 -17.62 17.79
CA PRO A 278 16.88 -18.57 17.24
C PRO A 278 16.38 -20.01 17.14
N ILE A 279 15.52 -20.42 18.07
CA ILE A 279 14.93 -21.77 18.06
C ILE A 279 13.98 -21.91 16.87
N ILE A 280 13.18 -20.88 16.60
CA ILE A 280 12.26 -20.87 15.46
C ILE A 280 13.05 -20.89 14.16
N GLY A 281 14.09 -20.06 14.09
CA GLY A 281 15.00 -20.00 12.95
C GLY A 281 15.70 -21.32 12.64
N SER A 282 15.94 -22.17 13.63
CA SER A 282 16.57 -23.48 13.40
C SER A 282 15.76 -24.44 12.52
N TYR A 283 14.46 -24.20 12.34
CA TYR A 283 13.57 -25.03 11.51
C TYR A 283 13.17 -24.37 10.19
N THR A 284 13.83 -23.28 9.79
CA THR A 284 13.49 -22.51 8.59
C THR A 284 14.73 -22.01 7.88
N LYS A 285 14.71 -22.01 6.54
CA LYS A 285 15.77 -21.40 5.73
C LYS A 285 15.84 -19.89 5.96
N TYR A 286 14.71 -19.19 5.84
CA TYR A 286 14.61 -17.74 6.07
C TYR A 286 13.50 -17.36 7.06
N ILE A 287 13.67 -16.21 7.71
CA ILE A 287 12.68 -15.58 8.58
C ILE A 287 12.30 -14.24 7.96
N LEU A 288 11.06 -14.12 7.53
CA LEU A 288 10.47 -12.87 7.09
C LEU A 288 9.95 -12.10 8.30
N VAL A 289 10.43 -10.87 8.47
CA VAL A 289 10.07 -10.04 9.63
C VAL A 289 9.19 -8.89 9.17
N GLU A 290 7.91 -8.89 9.60
CA GLU A 290 6.98 -7.80 9.30
C GLU A 290 7.00 -6.72 10.39
N PRO A 291 7.34 -5.46 10.06
CA PRO A 291 7.25 -4.35 10.99
C PRO A 291 5.82 -4.14 11.51
N ARG A 292 5.67 -3.96 12.82
CA ARG A 292 4.43 -3.50 13.43
C ARG A 292 4.51 -1.99 13.67
N TYR A 293 3.74 -1.23 12.91
CA TYR A 293 3.68 0.21 13.04
C TYR A 293 2.61 0.61 14.06
N ASN A 294 2.91 1.59 14.93
CA ASN A 294 1.86 2.24 15.73
C ASN A 294 1.19 3.32 14.86
N THR A 295 -0.08 3.13 14.49
CA THR A 295 -0.82 4.06 13.62
C THR A 295 -1.69 5.06 14.37
N GLU A 296 -1.63 5.10 15.71
CA GLU A 296 -2.43 6.02 16.55
C GLU A 296 -2.08 7.48 16.27
N SER A 297 -0.80 7.78 16.02
CA SER A 297 -0.37 9.12 15.63
C SER A 297 0.83 9.06 14.68
N PRO A 298 1.09 10.14 13.91
CA PRO A 298 2.28 10.22 13.07
C PRO A 298 3.59 10.06 13.85
N ASP A 299 3.66 10.56 15.08
CA ASP A 299 4.87 10.52 15.90
C ASP A 299 5.16 9.11 16.41
N LEU A 300 4.14 8.42 16.94
CA LEU A 300 4.24 7.03 17.38
C LEU A 300 4.57 6.11 16.21
N PHE A 301 4.06 6.42 15.02
CA PHE A 301 4.42 5.71 13.79
C PHE A 301 5.91 5.83 13.51
N ARG A 302 6.46 7.05 13.49
CA ARG A 302 7.90 7.27 13.23
C ARG A 302 8.77 6.60 14.29
N GLU A 303 8.40 6.73 15.57
CA GLU A 303 9.12 6.10 16.68
C GLU A 303 9.15 4.56 16.55
N SER A 304 8.03 3.95 16.13
CA SER A 304 7.96 2.50 15.91
C SER A 304 8.91 2.04 14.79
N VAL A 305 9.05 2.83 13.72
CA VAL A 305 9.97 2.54 12.60
C VAL A 305 11.43 2.75 13.03
N ALA A 306 11.74 3.86 13.69
CA ALA A 306 13.07 4.16 14.19
C ALA A 306 13.55 3.08 15.18
N THR A 307 12.67 2.63 16.07
CA THR A 307 12.95 1.53 17.01
C THR A 307 13.25 0.24 16.26
N MET A 308 12.48 -0.11 15.24
CA MET A 308 12.71 -1.32 14.44
C MET A 308 14.09 -1.29 13.74
N LEU A 309 14.44 -0.16 13.10
CA LEU A 309 15.74 -0.02 12.44
C LEU A 309 16.89 -0.09 13.44
N LYS A 310 16.76 0.58 14.60
CA LYS A 310 17.75 0.52 15.68
C LYS A 310 17.96 -0.89 16.21
N ASP A 311 16.86 -1.63 16.42
CA ASP A 311 16.88 -2.97 17.00
C ASP A 311 17.27 -4.05 15.97
N THR A 312 17.38 -3.72 14.69
CA THR A 312 17.85 -4.66 13.63
C THR A 312 19.23 -5.24 13.94
N VAL A 313 20.11 -4.46 14.62
CA VAL A 313 21.42 -4.95 15.09
C VAL A 313 21.30 -6.17 16.02
N LYS A 314 20.14 -6.37 16.66
CA LYS A 314 19.92 -7.53 17.53
C LYS A 314 19.92 -8.84 16.74
N PHE A 315 19.49 -8.85 15.48
CA PHE A 315 19.56 -10.03 14.60
C PHE A 315 20.99 -10.49 14.38
N VAL A 316 21.93 -9.54 14.24
CA VAL A 316 23.37 -9.83 14.15
C VAL A 316 23.86 -10.46 15.45
N LYS A 317 23.51 -9.87 16.59
CA LYS A 317 23.94 -10.35 17.93
C LYS A 317 23.45 -11.76 18.27
N ILE A 318 22.33 -12.20 17.70
CA ILE A 318 21.78 -13.55 17.93
C ILE A 318 22.12 -14.52 16.79
N GLY A 319 22.95 -14.12 15.82
CA GLY A 319 23.40 -14.99 14.74
C GLY A 319 22.34 -15.34 13.70
N LEU A 320 21.30 -14.52 13.54
CA LEU A 320 20.22 -14.76 12.58
C LEU A 320 20.25 -13.85 11.36
N ALA A 321 21.10 -12.83 11.32
CA ALA A 321 21.11 -11.80 10.28
C ALA A 321 21.02 -12.37 8.85
N GLU A 322 21.89 -13.32 8.50
CA GLU A 322 21.96 -13.96 7.17
C GLU A 322 20.71 -14.76 6.78
N ARG A 323 19.76 -14.95 7.70
CA ARG A 323 18.48 -15.64 7.48
C ARG A 323 17.30 -14.67 7.50
N ILE A 324 17.52 -13.39 7.84
CA ILE A 324 16.44 -12.40 8.02
C ILE A 324 16.15 -11.68 6.71
N ILE A 325 14.88 -11.73 6.31
CA ILE A 325 14.32 -10.94 5.21
C ILE A 325 13.37 -9.90 5.81
N LEU A 326 13.68 -8.62 5.66
CA LEU A 326 12.79 -7.57 6.16
C LEU A 326 11.62 -7.35 5.22
N ILE A 327 10.38 -7.41 5.72
CA ILE A 327 9.21 -7.00 4.94
C ILE A 327 9.09 -5.47 5.02
N CYS A 328 8.79 -4.84 3.89
CA CYS A 328 8.48 -3.41 3.83
C CYS A 328 7.29 -3.14 2.91
N GLN A 329 6.57 -2.05 3.18
CA GLN A 329 5.41 -1.63 2.39
C GLN A 329 5.75 -0.37 1.60
N ILE A 330 5.47 -0.40 0.30
CA ILE A 330 5.61 0.75 -0.60
C ILE A 330 4.26 1.47 -0.64
N THR A 331 4.07 2.39 0.29
CA THR A 331 2.82 3.11 0.51
C THR A 331 3.10 4.46 1.18
N GLY A 332 2.11 5.33 1.23
CA GLY A 332 2.05 6.47 2.13
C GLY A 332 1.03 6.23 3.23
N TRP A 333 1.28 6.80 4.38
CA TRP A 333 0.42 6.76 5.56
C TRP A 333 -0.08 8.17 5.81
N ASN A 334 -1.39 8.38 5.77
CA ASN A 334 -1.99 9.71 5.82
C ASN A 334 -2.94 9.82 7.00
N TRP A 335 -2.70 10.79 7.87
CA TRP A 335 -3.54 11.09 9.02
C TRP A 335 -4.28 12.39 8.79
N ASN A 336 -5.59 12.38 8.96
CA ASN A 336 -6.38 13.58 9.22
C ASN A 336 -6.33 13.85 10.73
N LEU A 337 -5.61 14.91 11.11
CA LEU A 337 -5.33 15.25 12.50
C LEU A 337 -6.57 15.76 13.23
N ASP A 338 -7.50 16.41 12.53
CA ASP A 338 -8.71 16.97 13.13
C ASP A 338 -9.80 15.92 13.34
N GLN A 339 -9.85 14.91 12.48
CA GLN A 339 -10.87 13.85 12.52
C GLN A 339 -10.38 12.55 13.16
N ASN A 340 -9.12 12.52 13.61
CA ASN A 340 -8.44 11.31 14.11
C ASN A 340 -8.63 10.11 13.16
N HIS A 341 -8.53 10.37 11.85
CA HIS A 341 -8.75 9.38 10.82
C HIS A 341 -7.43 9.04 10.12
N PHE A 342 -7.15 7.75 9.98
CA PHE A 342 -5.97 7.24 9.30
C PHE A 342 -6.38 6.51 8.02
N GLU A 343 -5.70 6.81 6.91
CA GLU A 343 -5.82 6.07 5.66
C GLU A 343 -4.45 5.78 5.03
N LYS A 344 -4.36 4.68 4.27
CA LYS A 344 -3.20 4.41 3.41
C LYS A 344 -3.41 5.04 2.04
N LEU A 345 -2.34 5.66 1.53
CA LEU A 345 -2.23 6.16 0.17
C LEU A 345 -1.27 5.28 -0.63
N SER A 346 -1.46 5.19 -1.94
CA SER A 346 -0.43 4.62 -2.80
C SER A 346 0.85 5.45 -2.70
N TYR A 347 2.00 4.81 -2.92
CA TYR A 347 3.28 5.50 -2.94
C TYR A 347 3.32 6.62 -4.01
N LYS A 348 2.69 6.37 -5.15
CA LYS A 348 2.56 7.34 -6.23
C LYS A 348 1.74 8.56 -5.83
N ALA A 349 0.63 8.38 -5.12
CA ALA A 349 -0.14 9.50 -4.57
C ALA A 349 0.71 10.29 -3.56
N ALA A 350 1.48 9.61 -2.70
CA ALA A 350 2.36 10.27 -1.75
C ALA A 350 3.42 11.16 -2.44
N LYS A 351 4.03 10.70 -3.55
CA LYS A 351 4.94 11.54 -4.36
C LYS A 351 4.25 12.77 -4.94
N LEU A 352 2.99 12.65 -5.37
CA LEU A 352 2.22 13.80 -5.85
C LEU A 352 1.96 14.82 -4.74
N TYR A 353 1.58 14.37 -3.54
CA TYR A 353 1.43 15.25 -2.38
C TYR A 353 2.76 15.95 -2.02
N ARG A 354 3.91 15.26 -2.09
CA ARG A 354 5.23 15.89 -1.92
C ARG A 354 5.49 17.00 -2.94
N GLY A 355 5.19 16.73 -4.21
CA GLY A 355 5.35 17.72 -5.28
C GLY A 355 4.41 18.92 -5.10
N GLN A 356 3.22 18.73 -4.52
CA GLN A 356 2.31 19.84 -4.23
C GLN A 356 2.77 20.69 -3.03
N TYR A 357 3.21 20.04 -1.96
CA TYR A 357 3.48 20.66 -0.65
C TYR A 357 4.98 20.64 -0.29
N THR A 358 5.84 20.96 -1.26
CA THR A 358 7.30 20.82 -1.14
C THR A 358 7.94 21.63 0.00
N SER A 359 7.35 22.76 0.39
CA SER A 359 7.86 23.61 1.48
C SER A 359 7.70 22.99 2.88
N ASN A 360 6.85 21.97 3.01
CA ASN A 360 6.46 21.41 4.30
C ASN A 360 6.98 19.97 4.48
N VAL A 361 8.04 19.61 3.73
CA VAL A 361 8.63 18.29 3.79
C VAL A 361 9.70 18.26 4.88
N GLN A 362 9.57 17.33 5.82
CA GLN A 362 10.59 17.07 6.83
C GLN A 362 11.14 15.65 6.67
N TYR A 363 12.46 15.51 6.63
CA TYR A 363 13.14 14.21 6.60
C TYR A 363 13.57 13.77 8.00
N PHE A 364 13.42 12.48 8.30
CA PHE A 364 13.76 11.86 9.58
C PHE A 364 14.84 10.78 9.38
N PRO A 365 16.11 11.09 9.67
CA PRO A 365 17.23 10.18 9.41
C PRO A 365 17.24 8.90 10.26
N ASP A 366 16.54 8.86 11.38
CA ASP A 366 16.44 7.70 12.27
C ASP A 366 15.47 6.63 11.74
N SER A 367 14.38 7.05 11.12
CA SER A 367 13.34 6.21 10.54
C SER A 367 13.46 6.03 9.02
N LYS A 368 14.27 6.87 8.35
CA LYS A 368 14.41 6.95 6.88
C LYS A 368 13.07 7.26 6.22
N LEU A 369 12.32 8.20 6.81
CA LEU A 369 10.99 8.60 6.36
C LEU A 369 10.94 10.11 6.13
N CYS A 370 10.00 10.53 5.29
CA CYS A 370 9.59 11.91 5.15
C CYS A 370 8.20 12.10 5.72
N SER A 371 7.97 13.22 6.43
CA SER A 371 6.62 13.73 6.68
C SER A 371 6.32 14.93 5.79
N ILE A 372 5.03 15.14 5.53
CA ILE A 372 4.50 16.27 4.78
C ILE A 372 3.24 16.72 5.51
N ASP A 373 3.29 17.93 6.07
CA ASP A 373 2.12 18.52 6.70
C ASP A 373 1.39 19.42 5.70
N TYR A 374 0.09 19.22 5.54
CA TYR A 374 -0.71 19.97 4.58
C TYR A 374 -2.15 20.20 5.04
N VAL A 375 -2.79 21.22 4.47
CA VAL A 375 -4.21 21.52 4.73
C VAL A 375 -5.03 21.22 3.48
N LYS A 376 -6.13 20.49 3.66
CA LYS A 376 -7.07 20.16 2.59
C LYS A 376 -8.50 20.22 3.14
N HIS A 377 -9.36 21.01 2.50
CA HIS A 377 -10.75 21.24 2.94
C HIS A 377 -10.86 21.70 4.41
N HIS A 378 -9.97 22.62 4.82
CA HIS A 378 -9.88 23.10 6.21
C HIS A 378 -9.51 22.05 7.26
N HIS A 379 -9.12 20.84 6.85
CA HIS A 379 -8.55 19.85 7.75
C HIS A 379 -7.02 19.75 7.58
N HIS A 380 -6.33 19.56 8.69
CA HIS A 380 -4.90 19.33 8.80
C HIS A 380 -4.57 17.86 8.59
N TYR A 381 -3.58 17.60 7.74
CA TYR A 381 -3.10 16.27 7.45
C TYR A 381 -1.61 16.18 7.67
N CYS A 382 -1.17 15.01 8.12
CA CYS A 382 0.22 14.59 8.10
C CYS A 382 0.33 13.36 7.21
N LEU A 383 1.12 13.44 6.14
CA LEU A 383 1.45 12.31 5.28
C LEU A 383 2.89 11.88 5.57
N ILE A 384 3.07 10.62 5.95
CA ILE A 384 4.38 10.00 6.08
C ILE A 384 4.57 8.98 4.96
N TYR A 385 5.73 9.00 4.31
CA TYR A 385 6.14 7.95 3.38
C TYR A 385 7.66 7.94 3.23
N ARG A 386 8.20 6.93 2.58
CA ARG A 386 9.64 6.82 2.31
C ARG A 386 9.93 7.35 0.90
N ASP A 387 10.65 8.45 0.75
CA ASP A 387 11.03 8.98 -0.56
C ASP A 387 12.19 8.18 -1.20
N ASP A 388 12.66 8.62 -2.38
CA ASP A 388 13.68 7.89 -3.15
C ASP A 388 15.02 7.78 -2.39
N GLU A 389 15.38 8.79 -1.58
CA GLU A 389 16.58 8.78 -0.73
C GLU A 389 16.37 7.89 0.50
N GLY A 390 15.24 8.02 1.18
CA GLY A 390 14.89 7.14 2.30
C GLY A 390 14.85 5.66 1.91
N TRP A 391 14.41 5.32 0.68
CA TRP A 391 14.48 3.95 0.16
C TRP A 391 15.92 3.46 -0.02
N ARG A 392 16.81 4.28 -0.58
CA ARG A 392 18.23 3.94 -0.69
C ARG A 392 18.85 3.71 0.68
N GLU A 393 18.62 4.61 1.64
CA GLU A 393 19.17 4.48 2.98
C GLU A 393 18.62 3.27 3.74
N PHE A 394 17.33 2.95 3.57
CA PHE A 394 16.71 1.76 4.13
C PHE A 394 17.29 0.47 3.53
N LEU A 395 17.42 0.40 2.21
CA LEU A 395 17.94 -0.79 1.53
C LEU A 395 19.44 -0.99 1.78
N ASN A 396 20.20 0.08 2.02
CA ASN A 396 21.60 -0.01 2.43
C ASN A 396 21.77 -0.67 3.82
N GLN A 397 20.71 -0.78 4.63
CA GLN A 397 20.78 -1.54 5.88
C GLN A 397 20.98 -3.04 5.65
N ILE A 398 20.52 -3.57 4.50
CA ILE A 398 20.62 -4.98 4.16
C ILE A 398 22.09 -5.45 4.16
N PRO A 399 22.99 -4.88 3.34
CA PRO A 399 24.41 -5.26 3.38
C PRO A 399 25.10 -4.83 4.68
N VAL A 400 24.72 -3.69 5.29
CA VAL A 400 25.34 -3.20 6.54
C VAL A 400 25.17 -4.19 7.70
N PHE A 401 23.99 -4.79 7.83
CA PHE A 401 23.72 -5.79 8.86
C PHE A 401 23.87 -7.24 8.37
N ASN A 402 24.33 -7.45 7.13
CA ASN A 402 24.43 -8.76 6.51
C ASN A 402 23.09 -9.53 6.55
N LEU A 403 22.00 -8.84 6.22
CA LEU A 403 20.67 -9.45 6.16
C LEU A 403 20.50 -10.25 4.87
N ALA A 404 19.68 -11.29 4.90
CA ALA A 404 19.38 -12.13 3.75
C ALA A 404 18.73 -11.35 2.59
N GLY A 405 17.90 -10.35 2.91
CA GLY A 405 17.26 -9.52 1.89
C GLY A 405 16.05 -8.73 2.37
N VAL A 406 15.20 -8.36 1.41
CA VAL A 406 13.97 -7.57 1.64
C VAL A 406 12.81 -8.15 0.84
N ALA A 407 11.62 -8.18 1.44
CA ALA A 407 10.36 -8.50 0.78
C ALA A 407 9.53 -7.21 0.65
N MET A 408 9.25 -6.79 -0.58
CA MET A 408 8.60 -5.49 -0.85
C MET A 408 7.14 -5.66 -1.25
N ILE A 409 6.22 -5.24 -0.38
CA ILE A 409 4.78 -5.20 -0.68
C ILE A 409 4.50 -3.95 -1.52
N GLY A 410 3.88 -4.13 -2.69
CA GLY A 410 3.58 -3.03 -3.61
C GLY A 410 4.75 -2.62 -4.50
N PHE A 411 5.70 -3.51 -4.80
CA PHE A 411 6.89 -3.24 -5.63
C PHE A 411 6.59 -2.45 -6.92
N ARG A 412 5.49 -2.79 -7.60
CA ARG A 412 5.04 -2.14 -8.84
C ARG A 412 4.78 -0.63 -8.69
N ASP A 413 4.58 -0.14 -7.47
CA ASP A 413 4.36 1.29 -7.22
C ASP A 413 5.64 2.12 -7.24
N LEU A 414 6.83 1.53 -7.07
CA LEU A 414 8.11 2.23 -7.26
C LEU A 414 8.38 2.62 -8.72
N GLY A 415 7.68 1.98 -9.68
CA GLY A 415 7.88 2.24 -11.11
C GLY A 415 9.32 1.96 -11.56
N LYS A 416 9.84 2.75 -12.51
CA LYS A 416 11.17 2.57 -13.09
C LYS A 416 12.33 2.84 -12.12
N ALA A 417 12.12 3.70 -11.12
CA ALA A 417 13.14 3.97 -10.11
C ALA A 417 13.37 2.77 -9.18
N GLY A 418 12.39 1.87 -9.03
CA GLY A 418 12.49 0.69 -8.15
C GLY A 418 13.71 -0.19 -8.47
N PRO A 419 13.84 -0.71 -9.70
CA PRO A 419 15.02 -1.47 -10.12
C PRO A 419 16.35 -0.76 -9.91
N GLU A 420 16.45 0.53 -10.23
CA GLU A 420 17.66 1.34 -10.06
C GLU A 420 18.04 1.51 -8.59
N ILE A 421 17.05 1.80 -7.73
CA ILE A 421 17.23 1.93 -6.29
C ILE A 421 17.72 0.60 -5.69
N ILE A 422 17.15 -0.54 -6.09
CA ILE A 422 17.58 -1.85 -5.57
C ILE A 422 18.97 -2.23 -6.06
N THR A 423 19.22 -2.15 -7.37
CA THR A 423 20.52 -2.53 -7.96
C THR A 423 21.66 -1.63 -7.51
N GLY A 424 21.37 -0.37 -7.16
CA GLY A 424 22.32 0.55 -6.53
C GLY A 424 22.62 0.21 -5.06
N SER A 425 21.75 -0.53 -4.37
CA SER A 425 21.93 -0.90 -2.95
C SER A 425 22.57 -2.27 -2.76
N PHE A 426 22.14 -3.30 -3.49
CA PHE A 426 22.72 -4.65 -3.40
C PHE A 426 22.41 -5.51 -4.65
N LYS A 427 23.17 -6.59 -4.82
CA LYS A 427 22.96 -7.55 -5.92
C LYS A 427 21.79 -8.49 -5.60
N VAL A 428 20.85 -8.62 -6.52
CA VAL A 428 19.75 -9.59 -6.41
C VAL A 428 20.24 -10.97 -6.85
N GLN A 429 20.02 -11.98 -6.00
CA GLN A 429 20.35 -13.38 -6.27
C GLN A 429 19.08 -14.22 -6.36
N ARG A 430 19.10 -15.32 -7.12
CA ARG A 430 17.97 -16.25 -7.11
C ARG A 430 17.96 -17.03 -5.79
N TRP A 431 16.76 -17.27 -5.25
CA TRP A 431 16.57 -17.98 -3.98
C TRP A 431 17.16 -19.40 -3.96
N ASP A 432 17.39 -19.99 -5.14
CA ASP A 432 17.86 -21.37 -5.33
C ASP A 432 19.39 -21.51 -5.53
N GLU A 433 20.16 -20.41 -5.63
CA GLU A 433 21.60 -20.46 -5.95
C GLU A 433 22.53 -20.73 -4.75
N GLU A 434 22.01 -20.75 -3.51
CA GLU A 434 22.78 -20.79 -2.26
C GLU A 434 23.24 -22.18 -1.78
N ARG A 435 23.42 -23.16 -2.66
CA ARG A 435 23.88 -24.51 -2.24
C ARG A 435 25.40 -24.67 -2.03
N SER A 436 26.21 -23.61 -2.14
CA SER A 436 27.69 -23.76 -2.16
C SER A 436 28.47 -23.20 -0.96
N LYS A 437 27.83 -22.58 0.04
CA LYS A 437 28.58 -21.98 1.16
C LYS A 437 28.26 -22.48 2.56
N PHE A 438 27.23 -23.32 2.71
CA PHE A 438 26.87 -23.84 4.03
C PHE A 438 26.70 -25.37 3.98
N SER A 439 27.71 -26.05 4.49
CA SER A 439 27.68 -27.45 4.91
C SER A 439 28.64 -27.59 6.09
N PRO A 440 28.30 -28.49 7.02
CA PRO A 440 27.54 -28.25 8.25
C PRO A 440 28.27 -27.37 9.29
#